data_AF-A0A853FC24-F1
#
_entry.id   AF-A0A853FC24-F1
#
_cell.length_a   1.000
_cell.length_b   1.000
_cell.length_c   1.000
_cell.angle_alpha   90.00
_cell.angle_beta   90.00
_cell.angle_gamma   90.00
#
_symmetry.space_group_name_H-M   'P 1'
#
loop_
_entity.id
_entity.type
_entity.pdbx_description
1 polymer ?
#
loop_
_entity_poly.entity_id
_entity_poly.type
_entity_poly.pdbx_seq_one_letter_code
_entity_poly.pdbx_strand_id
1 'polypeptide(L)'
;MVHSTAAYKDYMLQCAGCHRYDGTGVARNGVPSFRNSIGLLAALPQGRDYMIRVPGAAQSQLSNAELANVLNWAVMQFSPGQAGLGFRLFTATEVGASRQQRFDDVARVRRALAARIAESGHHLAPYTFGKNE
;
A
#
# COMPACT_ATOMS: atom_id res chain seq x y z
N MET A 1 10.26 16.80 0.56
CA MET A 1 11.56 16.15 0.79
C MET A 1 11.29 14.67 1.00
N VAL A 2 11.77 13.79 0.11
CA VAL A 2 11.36 12.36 0.00
C VAL A 2 12.44 11.42 0.55
N HIS A 3 13.30 11.90 1.42
CA HIS A 3 14.34 11.10 2.06
C HIS A 3 14.11 11.15 3.56
N SER A 4 13.41 10.14 4.07
CA SER A 4 13.16 9.95 5.49
C SER A 4 13.85 8.66 5.91
N THR A 5 14.96 8.79 6.63
CA THR A 5 15.68 7.65 7.21
C THR A 5 14.78 6.88 8.20
N ALA A 6 13.91 7.59 8.91
CA ALA A 6 12.91 6.98 9.78
C ALA A 6 11.91 6.13 9.00
N ALA A 7 11.30 6.67 7.94
CA ALA A 7 10.36 5.90 7.11
C ALA A 7 11.02 4.68 6.45
N TYR A 8 12.26 4.82 5.98
CA TYR A 8 13.02 3.70 5.43
C TYR A 8 13.25 2.61 6.49
N LYS A 9 13.66 2.98 7.71
CA LYS A 9 13.81 2.04 8.82
C LYS A 9 12.49 1.33 9.12
N ASP A 10 11.40 2.08 9.20
CA ASP A 10 10.07 1.53 9.50
C ASP A 10 9.62 0.56 8.38
N TYR A 11 9.87 0.90 7.12
CA TYR A 11 9.64 0.00 5.99
C TYR A 11 10.46 -1.30 6.13
N MET A 12 11.75 -1.18 6.43
CA MET A 12 12.64 -2.34 6.56
C MET A 12 12.20 -3.28 7.69
N LEU A 13 11.75 -2.72 8.81
CA LEU A 13 11.35 -3.50 9.99
C LEU A 13 9.93 -4.07 9.89
N GLN A 14 9.00 -3.34 9.27
CA GLN A 14 7.57 -3.66 9.33
C GLN A 14 7.01 -4.21 8.00
N CYS A 15 7.68 -3.97 6.87
CA CYS A 15 7.12 -4.26 5.54
C CYS A 15 8.03 -5.13 4.68
N ALA A 16 9.35 -4.87 4.70
CA ALA A 16 10.31 -5.51 3.80
C ALA A 16 10.45 -7.02 4.00
N GLY A 17 10.09 -7.55 5.18
CA GLY A 17 10.04 -8.99 5.43
C GLY A 17 9.11 -9.72 4.44
N CYS A 18 7.98 -9.11 4.08
CA CYS A 18 7.07 -9.64 3.07
C CYS A 18 7.35 -9.04 1.69
N HIS A 19 7.44 -7.71 1.60
CA HIS A 19 7.48 -6.97 0.33
C HIS A 19 8.88 -6.84 -0.29
N ARG A 20 9.91 -7.40 0.35
CA ARG A 20 11.34 -7.27 0.04
C ARG A 20 11.85 -5.84 0.21
N TYR A 21 13.15 -5.69 0.41
CA TYR A 21 13.79 -4.38 0.59
C TYR A 21 13.55 -3.45 -0.61
N ASP A 22 13.35 -4.03 -1.79
CA ASP A 22 13.24 -3.34 -3.07
C ASP A 22 11.79 -3.26 -3.59
N GLY A 23 10.81 -3.69 -2.80
CA GLY A 23 9.38 -3.58 -3.08
C GLY A 23 8.87 -4.59 -4.11
N THR A 24 9.65 -5.59 -4.52
CA THR A 24 9.24 -6.59 -5.54
C THR A 24 8.19 -7.57 -5.06
N GLY A 25 8.02 -7.73 -3.75
CA GLY A 25 7.10 -8.71 -3.18
C GLY A 25 7.49 -10.15 -3.48
N VAL A 26 6.53 -11.06 -3.30
CA VAL A 26 6.67 -12.49 -3.55
C VAL A 26 5.35 -13.01 -4.11
N ALA A 27 5.17 -12.90 -5.42
CA ALA A 27 3.90 -13.19 -6.09
C ALA A 27 3.39 -14.61 -5.78
N ARG A 28 4.24 -15.64 -5.78
CA ARG A 28 3.84 -17.01 -5.42
C ARG A 28 3.27 -17.16 -4.00
N ASN A 29 3.59 -16.24 -3.09
CA ASN A 29 3.12 -16.25 -1.70
C ASN A 29 1.95 -15.25 -1.50
N GLY A 30 1.35 -14.75 -2.58
CA GLY A 30 0.28 -13.77 -2.50
C GLY A 30 0.73 -12.38 -2.03
N VAL A 31 2.04 -12.09 -1.98
CA VAL A 31 2.55 -10.78 -1.60
C VAL A 31 2.81 -9.95 -2.87
N PRO A 32 1.99 -8.92 -3.16
CA PRO A 32 2.12 -8.16 -4.40
C PRO A 32 3.35 -7.26 -4.40
N SER A 33 3.87 -6.99 -5.59
CA SER A 33 4.86 -5.92 -5.80
C SER A 33 4.24 -4.56 -5.48
N PHE A 34 5.02 -3.70 -4.83
CA PHE A 34 4.68 -2.28 -4.69
C PHE A 34 5.03 -1.48 -5.92
N ARG A 35 6.02 -1.93 -6.69
CA ARG A 35 6.53 -1.19 -7.85
C ARG A 35 5.43 -0.91 -8.87
N ASN A 36 5.33 0.36 -9.24
CA ASN A 36 4.35 0.86 -10.21
C ASN A 36 2.88 0.55 -9.88
N SER A 37 2.56 0.14 -8.66
CA SER A 37 1.23 -0.33 -8.28
C SER A 37 0.61 0.48 -7.15
N ILE A 38 1.36 0.77 -6.08
CA ILE A 38 0.77 1.43 -4.89
C ILE A 38 0.49 2.91 -5.11
N GLY A 39 1.13 3.56 -6.09
CA GLY A 39 0.79 4.92 -6.50
C GLY A 39 -0.61 5.01 -7.12
N LEU A 40 -1.02 4.00 -7.90
CA LEU A 40 -2.37 3.91 -8.46
C LEU A 40 -3.42 3.76 -7.36
N LEU A 41 -3.12 2.96 -6.33
CA LEU A 41 -3.99 2.83 -5.15
C LEU A 41 -4.07 4.16 -4.39
N ALA A 42 -2.94 4.81 -4.16
CA ALA A 42 -2.87 6.04 -3.38
C ALA A 42 -3.57 7.24 -4.05
N ALA A 43 -3.77 7.19 -5.37
CA ALA A 43 -4.53 8.16 -6.15
C ALA A 43 -6.06 8.03 -6.02
N LEU A 44 -6.57 6.90 -5.51
CA LEU A 44 -8.01 6.66 -5.32
C LEU A 44 -8.39 6.76 -3.84
N PRO A 45 -9.49 7.45 -3.45
CA PRO A 45 -9.94 7.48 -2.06
C PRO A 45 -10.09 6.09 -1.44
N GLN A 46 -10.70 5.15 -2.15
CA GLN A 46 -10.89 3.77 -1.69
C GLN A 46 -9.57 2.98 -1.67
N GLY A 47 -8.62 3.31 -2.56
CA GLY A 47 -7.31 2.67 -2.59
C GLY A 47 -6.42 3.11 -1.42
N ARG A 48 -6.50 4.39 -1.04
CA ARG A 48 -5.87 4.92 0.18
C ARG A 48 -6.38 4.22 1.43
N ASP A 49 -7.70 4.14 1.57
CA ASP A 49 -8.35 3.45 2.69
C ASP A 49 -7.92 1.98 2.75
N TYR A 50 -7.86 1.31 1.59
CA TYR A 50 -7.34 -0.05 1.48
C TYR A 50 -5.89 -0.16 1.99
N MET A 51 -4.98 0.72 1.55
CA MET A 51 -3.56 0.67 1.97
C MET A 51 -3.38 0.83 3.48
N ILE A 52 -4.22 1.63 4.13
CA ILE A 52 -4.21 1.83 5.59
C ILE A 52 -4.71 0.56 6.32
N ARG A 53 -5.73 -0.10 5.76
CA ARG A 53 -6.48 -1.19 6.41
C ARG A 53 -6.02 -2.59 6.05
N VAL A 54 -5.10 -2.77 5.09
CA VAL A 54 -4.50 -4.09 4.82
C VAL A 54 -3.94 -4.64 6.15
N PRO A 55 -4.21 -5.90 6.53
CA PRO A 55 -3.88 -6.41 7.86
C PRO A 55 -2.45 -6.14 8.32
N GLY A 56 -1.45 -6.30 7.45
CA GLY A 56 -0.05 -6.02 7.79
C GLY A 56 0.22 -4.55 8.13
N ALA A 57 -0.42 -3.60 7.45
CA ALA A 57 -0.32 -2.17 7.77
C ALA A 57 -1.13 -1.85 9.03
N ALA A 58 -2.40 -2.28 9.06
CA ALA A 58 -3.34 -1.98 10.12
C ALA A 58 -2.91 -2.53 11.50
N GLN A 59 -2.21 -3.66 11.52
CA GLN A 59 -1.79 -4.33 12.76
C GLN A 59 -0.29 -4.12 13.07
N SER A 60 0.41 -3.30 12.29
CA SER A 60 1.82 -2.96 12.58
C SER A 60 2.00 -2.29 13.94
N GLN A 61 3.23 -2.31 14.47
CA GLN A 61 3.54 -1.63 15.74
C GLN A 61 3.71 -0.10 15.60
N LEU A 62 3.65 0.40 14.36
CA LEU A 62 3.78 1.83 14.07
C LEU A 62 2.62 2.62 14.65
N SER A 63 2.89 3.83 15.15
CA SER A 63 1.87 4.83 15.42
C SER A 63 1.16 5.28 14.12
N ASN A 64 0.07 6.03 14.24
CA ASN A 64 -0.62 6.56 13.05
C ASN A 64 0.26 7.50 12.23
N ALA A 65 1.12 8.28 12.88
CA ALA A 65 2.05 9.17 12.21
C ALA A 65 3.17 8.41 11.48
N GLU A 66 3.73 7.38 12.12
CA GLU A 66 4.76 6.54 11.51
C GLU A 66 4.19 5.73 10.34
N LEU A 67 2.98 5.17 10.48
CA LEU A 67 2.31 4.48 9.38
C LEU A 67 2.03 5.42 8.20
N ALA A 68 1.54 6.64 8.45
CA ALA A 68 1.38 7.63 7.39
C ALA A 68 2.71 7.95 6.69
N ASN A 69 3.79 8.12 7.46
CA ASN A 69 5.11 8.43 6.94
C ASN A 69 5.67 7.29 6.07
N VAL A 70 5.58 6.03 6.52
CA VAL A 70 6.07 4.89 5.73
C VAL A 70 5.24 4.66 4.47
N LEU A 71 3.91 4.88 4.50
CA LEU A 71 3.06 4.79 3.30
C LEU A 71 3.45 5.86 2.27
N ASN A 72 3.66 7.11 2.72
CA ASN A 72 4.14 8.20 1.85
C ASN A 72 5.49 7.88 1.23
N TRP A 73 6.44 7.41 2.05
CA TRP A 73 7.77 7.03 1.59
C TRP A 73 7.70 5.88 0.58
N ALA A 74 6.92 4.82 0.88
CA ALA A 74 6.81 3.66 0.00
C ALA A 74 6.21 4.03 -1.37
N VAL A 75 5.17 4.87 -1.40
CA VAL A 75 4.58 5.35 -2.66
C VAL A 75 5.62 6.08 -3.51
N MET A 76 6.36 7.00 -2.90
CA MET A 76 7.35 7.78 -3.64
C MET A 76 8.60 6.98 -4.02
N GLN A 77 8.95 5.97 -3.25
CA GLN A 77 10.08 5.09 -3.54
C GLN A 77 9.77 4.11 -4.68
N PHE A 78 8.58 3.50 -4.66
CA PHE A 78 8.27 2.37 -5.53
C PHE A 78 7.29 2.70 -6.66
N SER A 79 6.53 3.78 -6.55
CA SER A 79 5.47 4.10 -7.50
C SER A 79 5.27 5.60 -7.76
N PRO A 80 6.33 6.44 -7.81
CA PRO A 80 6.18 7.89 -7.93
C PRO A 80 5.49 8.32 -9.23
N GLY A 81 5.75 7.61 -10.35
CA GLY A 81 5.14 7.90 -11.64
C GLY A 81 3.61 7.73 -11.63
N GLN A 82 3.12 6.68 -10.96
CA GLN A 82 1.68 6.40 -10.87
C GLN A 82 0.97 7.22 -9.80
N ALA A 83 1.69 7.72 -8.79
CA ALA A 83 1.12 8.64 -7.81
C ALA A 83 0.81 10.02 -8.44
N GLY A 84 1.61 10.41 -9.44
CA GLY A 84 1.46 11.66 -10.17
C GLY A 84 1.81 12.91 -9.35
N LEU A 85 1.81 14.07 -10.01
CA LEU A 85 2.16 15.36 -9.39
C LEU A 85 1.18 15.81 -8.30
N GLY A 86 -0.07 15.31 -8.34
CA GLY A 86 -1.12 15.62 -7.37
C GLY A 86 -1.15 14.68 -6.16
N PHE A 87 -0.09 13.90 -5.91
CA PHE A 87 -0.08 12.94 -4.82
C PHE A 87 -0.33 13.61 -3.46
N ARG A 88 -1.50 13.33 -2.88
CA ARG A 88 -1.85 13.77 -1.53
C ARG A 88 -1.20 12.85 -0.50
N LEU A 89 -0.40 13.41 0.39
CA LEU A 89 0.23 12.65 1.47
C LEU A 89 -0.82 12.05 2.40
N PHE A 90 -0.59 10.81 2.83
CA PHE A 90 -1.25 10.18 3.98
C PHE A 90 -0.97 11.01 5.24
N THR A 91 -1.99 11.14 6.09
CA THR A 91 -1.89 11.88 7.35
C THR A 91 -2.18 10.97 8.54
N ALA A 92 -1.64 11.31 9.71
CA ALA A 92 -1.90 10.57 10.93
C ALA A 92 -3.41 10.53 11.28
N THR A 93 -4.14 11.61 10.99
CA THR A 93 -5.59 11.69 11.19
C THR A 93 -6.34 10.73 10.26
N GLU A 94 -5.99 10.71 8.96
CA GLU A 94 -6.59 9.77 7.98
C GLU A 94 -6.34 8.32 8.40
N VAL A 95 -5.11 8.01 8.82
CA VAL A 95 -4.76 6.68 9.33
C VAL A 95 -5.56 6.35 10.59
N GLY A 96 -5.59 7.23 11.59
CA GLY A 96 -6.28 6.98 12.86
C GLY A 96 -7.78 6.73 12.71
N ALA A 97 -8.43 7.43 11.77
CA ALA A 97 -9.85 7.26 11.50
C ALA A 97 -10.19 5.93 10.81
N SER A 98 -9.30 5.43 9.95
CA SER A 98 -9.56 4.27 9.09
C SER A 98 -9.02 2.95 9.67
N ARG A 99 -7.84 2.99 10.29
CA ARG A 99 -7.03 1.80 10.64
C ARG A 99 -7.70 0.78 11.56
N GLN A 100 -8.65 1.22 12.40
CA GLN A 100 -9.36 0.33 13.32
C GLN A 100 -10.43 -0.53 12.62
N GLN A 101 -10.82 -0.16 11.40
CA GLN A 101 -11.85 -0.85 10.64
C GLN A 101 -11.23 -2.02 9.85
N ARG A 102 -11.74 -3.22 10.08
CA ARG A 102 -11.28 -4.42 9.36
C ARG A 102 -12.05 -4.58 8.04
N PHE A 103 -11.43 -5.26 7.09
CA PHE A 103 -12.15 -5.80 5.94
C PHE A 103 -12.54 -7.24 6.24
N ASP A 104 -13.78 -7.63 5.92
CA ASP A 104 -14.20 -9.02 6.02
C ASP A 104 -13.46 -9.91 5.00
N ASP A 105 -13.23 -9.35 3.80
CA ASP A 105 -12.48 -9.99 2.72
C ASP A 105 -11.59 -8.94 2.03
N VAL A 106 -10.34 -8.85 2.49
CA VAL A 106 -9.33 -7.94 1.93
C VAL A 106 -9.03 -8.27 0.46
N ALA A 107 -9.12 -9.54 0.06
CA ALA A 107 -8.82 -9.96 -1.31
C ALA A 107 -9.94 -9.52 -2.26
N ARG A 108 -11.21 -9.58 -1.83
CA ARG A 108 -12.35 -9.03 -2.59
C ARG A 108 -12.22 -7.52 -2.78
N VAL A 109 -11.88 -6.78 -1.73
CA VAL A 109 -11.65 -5.32 -1.84
C VAL A 109 -10.52 -5.02 -2.82
N ARG A 110 -9.42 -5.77 -2.74
CA ARG A 110 -8.29 -5.63 -3.67
C ARG A 110 -8.69 -5.90 -5.13
N ARG A 111 -9.50 -6.94 -5.39
CA ARG A 111 -10.00 -7.27 -6.74
C ARG A 111 -10.88 -6.14 -7.29
N ALA A 112 -11.78 -5.58 -6.46
CA ALA A 112 -12.62 -4.46 -6.86
C ALA A 112 -11.80 -3.21 -7.22
N LEU A 113 -10.77 -2.89 -6.43
CA LEU A 113 -9.85 -1.80 -6.74
C LEU A 113 -9.06 -2.04 -8.02
N ALA A 114 -8.60 -3.28 -8.25
CA ALA A 114 -7.90 -3.64 -9.49
C ALA A 114 -8.81 -3.47 -10.73
N ALA A 115 -10.07 -3.88 -10.64
CA ALA A 115 -11.04 -3.69 -11.71
C ALA A 115 -11.29 -2.20 -12.00
N ARG A 116 -11.50 -1.38 -10.95
CA ARG A 116 -11.67 0.07 -11.08
C ARG A 116 -10.47 0.75 -11.73
N ILE A 117 -9.26 0.33 -11.39
CA ILE A 117 -8.01 0.87 -11.97
C ILE A 117 -7.84 0.42 -13.43
N ALA A 118 -8.31 -0.77 -13.79
CA ALA A 118 -8.30 -1.26 -15.17
C ALA A 118 -9.18 -0.43 -16.12
N GLU A 119 -10.28 0.14 -15.62
CA GLU A 119 -11.15 1.02 -16.41
C GLU A 119 -10.43 2.27 -16.95
N SER A 120 -9.33 2.71 -16.31
CA SER A 120 -8.49 3.81 -16.79
C SER A 120 -7.25 3.34 -17.56
N GLY A 121 -7.19 2.07 -17.97
CA GLY A 121 -6.06 1.52 -18.74
C GLY A 121 -4.81 1.25 -17.91
N HIS A 122 -4.92 1.24 -16.58
CA HIS A 122 -3.82 0.92 -15.68
C HIS A 122 -4.04 -0.43 -14.99
N HIS A 123 -2.95 -1.06 -14.52
CA HIS A 123 -3.05 -2.36 -13.85
C HIS A 123 -2.23 -2.37 -12.58
N LEU A 124 -2.80 -2.95 -11.52
CA LEU A 124 -2.05 -3.25 -10.30
C LEU A 124 -1.16 -4.48 -10.50
N ALA A 125 -0.12 -4.60 -9.68
CA ALA A 125 0.70 -5.80 -9.64
C ALA A 125 -0.16 -7.06 -9.38
N PRO A 126 0.18 -8.21 -9.98
CA PRO A 126 -0.56 -9.46 -9.77
C PRO A 126 -0.75 -9.79 -8.29
N TYR A 127 -1.93 -10.33 -7.97
CA TYR A 127 -2.30 -10.74 -6.62
C TYR A 127 -2.95 -12.11 -6.68
N THR A 128 -2.30 -13.07 -6.03
CA THR A 128 -2.62 -14.51 -6.07
C THR A 128 -3.09 -15.04 -4.72
N PHE A 129 -3.07 -14.21 -3.66
CA PHE A 129 -3.55 -14.62 -2.35
C PHE A 129 -5.03 -15.04 -2.42
N GLY A 130 -5.33 -16.21 -1.86
CA GLY A 130 -6.68 -16.78 -1.86
C GLY A 130 -7.17 -17.27 -3.24
N LYS A 131 -6.29 -17.35 -4.24
CA LYS A 131 -6.56 -18.16 -5.43
C LYS A 131 -6.16 -19.60 -5.09
N ASN A 132 -7.15 -20.48 -4.99
CA ASN A 132 -6.89 -21.91 -5.06
C ASN A 132 -6.58 -22.21 -6.52
N GLU A 133 -5.41 -22.80 -6.79
CA GLU A 133 -5.19 -23.53 -8.04
C GLU A 133 -6.15 -24.73 -8.12
#